data_AF-A0A960PJH1-F1
#
_entry.id   AF-A0A960PJH1-F1
#
_cell.length_a   1.000
_cell.length_b   1.000
_cell.length_c   1.000
_cell.angle_alpha   90.00
_cell.angle_beta   90.00
_cell.angle_gamma   90.00
#
_symmetry.space_group_name_H-M   'P 1'
#
loop_
_entity.id
_entity.type
_entity.pdbx_description
1 polymer ?
#
loop_
_entity_poly.entity_id
_entity_poly.type
_entity_poly.pdbx_seq_one_letter_code
_entity_poly.pdbx_strand_id
1 'polypeptide(L)'
;HREWAIDPEPLIVFTASLSEHDPRLVDEAIDWCPRNWSFVSKTRLRNLLRIEPKQVQDDFGVFAATVGEHADISWPGSTRSRPFAPTGRSSAPQLGRPSMVWLRLRATFGLGARAEVLRYFLMREEVSSSVVTIARFANYSKRNVATECEALAHAGVLRVRKAGNRHEYSLVRRQAVEELLGGVPTVRPNWSALFHVARALMDLEAQVSKSTDRTLAVKTRVAFDSIGPALDDLDLGRLPPTVVGSNLWRTAEAIAGATLGRWASGHQPDSLASTSAF
;
A
#
# COMPACT_ATOMS: atom_id res chain seq x y z
N HIS A 1 4.58 -4.99 14.95
CA HIS A 1 4.21 -5.50 13.61
C HIS A 1 4.94 -6.79 13.18
N ARG A 2 5.27 -7.73 14.09
CA ARG A 2 5.95 -8.99 13.68
C ARG A 2 5.09 -9.85 12.74
N GLU A 3 3.77 -9.75 12.91
CA GLU A 3 2.75 -10.50 12.16
C GLU A 3 2.13 -9.73 10.98
N TRP A 4 2.76 -8.64 10.53
CA TRP A 4 2.24 -7.84 9.41
C TRP A 4 3.13 -8.00 8.20
N ALA A 5 2.59 -8.50 7.10
CA ALA A 5 3.32 -8.58 5.84
C ALA A 5 3.57 -7.17 5.30
N ILE A 6 4.83 -6.72 5.21
CA ILE A 6 5.20 -5.35 4.81
C ILE A 6 5.39 -5.26 3.29
N ASP A 7 4.70 -4.33 2.63
CA ASP A 7 4.96 -3.92 1.24
C ASP A 7 5.75 -2.60 1.22
N PRO A 8 7.03 -2.58 0.80
CA PRO A 8 7.87 -1.41 0.98
C PRO A 8 7.51 -0.24 0.05
N GLU A 9 7.01 -0.47 -1.18
CA GLU A 9 6.78 0.63 -2.11
C GLU A 9 5.70 1.62 -1.64
N PRO A 10 4.49 1.19 -1.22
CA PRO A 10 3.51 2.14 -0.67
C PRO A 10 4.01 2.81 0.61
N LEU A 11 4.76 2.09 1.45
CA LEU A 11 5.36 2.63 2.67
C LEU A 11 6.36 3.75 2.35
N ILE A 12 7.28 3.53 1.41
CA ILE A 12 8.27 4.52 1.00
C ILE A 12 7.58 5.76 0.42
N VAL A 13 6.59 5.57 -0.47
CA VAL A 13 5.84 6.69 -1.07
C VAL A 13 5.11 7.51 -0.01
N PHE A 14 4.44 6.84 0.94
CA PHE A 14 3.76 7.52 2.04
C PHE A 14 4.75 8.26 2.94
N THR A 15 5.82 7.59 3.39
CA THR A 15 6.83 8.19 4.25
C THR A 15 7.48 9.42 3.62
N ALA A 16 7.77 9.41 2.31
CA ALA A 16 8.32 10.59 1.63
C ALA A 16 7.43 11.84 1.79
N SER A 17 6.10 11.66 1.77
CA SER A 17 5.14 12.76 1.97
C SER A 17 5.00 13.26 3.41
N LEU A 18 5.68 12.62 4.38
CA LEU A 18 5.63 13.02 5.78
C LEU A 18 6.70 14.05 6.16
N SER A 19 7.43 14.64 5.20
CA SER A 19 8.56 15.53 5.49
C SER A 19 8.20 16.73 6.39
N GLU A 20 6.99 17.28 6.24
CA GLU A 20 6.51 18.39 7.10
C GLU A 20 6.05 17.92 8.50
N HIS A 21 5.64 16.66 8.63
CA HIS A 21 5.03 16.12 9.84
C HIS A 21 6.03 15.39 10.73
N ASP A 22 6.91 14.57 10.13
CA ASP A 22 7.95 13.81 10.81
C ASP A 22 9.20 13.68 9.91
N PRO A 23 10.05 14.72 9.87
CA PRO A 23 11.27 14.69 9.07
C PRO A 23 12.26 13.59 9.53
N ARG A 24 12.21 13.18 10.80
CA ARG A 24 13.09 12.13 11.35
C ARG A 24 12.74 10.76 10.78
N LEU A 25 11.45 10.46 10.65
CA LEU A 25 10.99 9.24 9.98
C LEU A 25 11.43 9.21 8.51
N VAL A 26 11.38 10.36 7.83
CA VAL A 26 11.86 10.47 6.45
C VAL A 26 13.37 10.22 6.38
N ASP A 27 14.15 10.82 7.28
CA ASP A 27 15.61 10.61 7.35
C ASP A 27 15.96 9.14 7.59
N GLU A 28 15.25 8.44 8.47
CA GLU A 28 15.46 7.00 8.70
C GLU A 28 15.15 6.18 7.43
N ALA A 29 14.09 6.52 6.70
CA ALA A 29 13.78 5.86 5.44
C ALA A 29 14.83 6.15 4.35
N ILE A 30 15.39 7.38 4.31
CA ILE A 30 16.50 7.73 3.41
C ILE A 30 17.79 7.00 3.82
N ASP A 31 18.06 6.75 5.11
CA ASP A 31 19.20 5.94 5.56
C ASP A 31 19.03 4.46 5.15
N TRP A 32 17.80 3.96 5.20
CA TRP A 32 17.49 2.55 4.93
C TRP A 32 17.52 2.19 3.44
N CYS A 33 16.97 3.05 2.58
CA CYS A 33 16.76 2.76 1.16
C CYS A 33 18.07 2.46 0.38
N PRO A 34 19.17 3.21 0.53
CA PRO A 34 20.42 2.96 -0.18
C PRO A 34 21.02 1.58 0.04
N ARG A 35 20.78 0.95 1.20
CA ARG A 35 21.26 -0.40 1.51
C ARG A 35 20.31 -1.50 1.04
N ASN A 36 19.04 -1.18 0.80
CA ASN A 36 17.97 -2.15 0.65
C ASN A 36 17.15 -1.97 -0.64
N TRP A 37 17.58 -1.10 -1.54
CA TRP A 37 16.89 -0.76 -2.78
C TRP A 37 16.63 -1.99 -3.66
N SER A 38 17.46 -3.03 -3.56
CA SER A 38 17.32 -4.28 -4.33
C SER A 38 16.05 -5.07 -3.99
N PHE A 39 15.31 -4.68 -2.96
CA PHE A 39 14.00 -5.24 -2.62
C PHE A 39 12.82 -4.41 -3.13
N VAL A 40 13.09 -3.26 -3.75
CA VAL A 40 12.11 -2.24 -4.13
C VAL A 40 12.00 -2.19 -5.65
N SER A 41 10.79 -2.39 -6.17
CA SER A 41 10.54 -2.37 -7.61
C SER A 41 10.38 -0.93 -8.12
N LYS A 42 11.37 -0.47 -8.91
CA LYS A 42 11.31 0.81 -9.63
C LYS A 42 10.03 0.96 -10.47
N THR A 43 9.56 -0.13 -11.08
CA THR A 43 8.33 -0.13 -11.89
C THR A 43 7.10 0.09 -11.04
N ARG A 44 7.00 -0.56 -9.87
CA ARG A 44 5.87 -0.36 -8.96
C ARG A 44 5.86 1.04 -8.37
N LEU A 45 7.01 1.55 -7.92
CA LEU A 45 7.14 2.94 -7.45
C LEU A 45 6.57 3.91 -8.49
N ARG A 46 6.99 3.79 -9.75
CA ARG A 46 6.51 4.65 -10.84
C ARG A 46 5.00 4.57 -11.03
N ASN A 47 4.43 3.38 -10.95
CA ASN A 47 3.00 3.16 -11.18
C ASN A 47 2.15 3.62 -9.99
N LEU A 48 2.66 3.49 -8.76
CA LEU A 48 2.04 4.05 -7.56
C LEU A 48 2.03 5.58 -7.62
N LEU A 49 3.16 6.21 -7.92
CA LEU A 49 3.25 7.68 -7.98
C LEU A 49 2.30 8.33 -8.99
N ARG A 50 1.95 7.63 -10.08
CA ARG A 50 1.03 8.16 -11.11
C ARG A 50 -0.37 8.43 -10.59
N ILE A 51 -0.80 7.76 -9.53
CA ILE A 51 -2.12 7.95 -8.93
C ILE A 51 -2.09 8.90 -7.73
N GLU A 52 -0.90 9.38 -7.36
CA GLU A 52 -0.71 10.24 -6.20
C GLU A 52 -0.91 11.72 -6.56
N PRO A 53 -1.34 12.57 -5.60
CA PRO A 53 -1.36 14.01 -5.78
C PRO A 53 0.00 14.58 -6.15
N LYS A 54 0.02 15.71 -6.86
CA LYS A 54 1.27 16.35 -7.31
C LYS A 54 2.24 16.65 -6.16
N GLN A 55 1.73 17.08 -5.01
CA GLN A 55 2.55 17.33 -3.82
C GLN A 55 3.32 16.08 -3.38
N VAL A 56 2.63 14.93 -3.28
CA VAL A 56 3.26 13.65 -2.93
C VAL A 56 4.31 13.23 -3.96
N GLN A 57 4.05 13.48 -5.25
CA GLN A 57 5.03 13.21 -6.31
C GLN A 57 6.29 14.10 -6.16
N ASP A 58 6.13 15.35 -5.75
CA ASP A 58 7.22 16.29 -5.52
C ASP A 58 8.05 15.91 -4.28
N ASP A 59 7.38 15.61 -3.17
CA ASP A 59 8.02 15.14 -1.94
C ASP A 59 8.80 13.85 -2.20
N PHE A 60 8.20 12.90 -2.93
CA PHE A 60 8.89 11.69 -3.37
C PHE A 60 10.06 12.00 -4.30
N GLY A 61 9.96 13.00 -5.16
CA GLY A 61 11.05 13.38 -6.07
C GLY A 61 12.32 13.81 -5.34
N VAL A 62 12.16 14.60 -4.27
CA VAL A 62 13.27 15.01 -3.39
C VAL A 62 13.82 13.80 -2.63
N PHE A 63 12.93 12.95 -2.09
CA PHE A 63 13.31 11.70 -1.41
C PHE A 63 14.13 10.79 -2.32
N ALA A 64 13.63 10.53 -3.53
CA ALA A 64 14.26 9.67 -4.52
C ALA A 64 15.62 10.20 -4.99
N ALA A 65 15.75 11.51 -5.18
CA ALA A 65 17.02 12.15 -5.51
C ALA A 65 18.05 11.98 -4.40
N THR A 66 17.63 12.16 -3.15
CA THR A 66 18.51 12.02 -1.97
C THR A 66 18.97 10.57 -1.80
N VAL A 67 18.07 9.59 -1.95
CA VAL A 67 18.45 8.17 -1.94
C VAL A 67 19.43 7.85 -3.08
N GLY A 68 19.21 8.40 -4.28
CA GLY A 68 20.05 8.18 -5.46
C GLY A 68 21.45 8.81 -5.39
N GLU A 69 21.70 9.76 -4.47
CA GLU A 69 23.06 10.24 -4.21
C GLU A 69 23.87 9.25 -3.36
N HIS A 70 23.20 8.43 -2.57
CA HIS A 70 23.82 7.49 -1.64
C HIS A 70 23.76 6.03 -2.09
N ALA A 71 23.05 5.74 -3.18
CA ALA A 71 23.07 4.48 -3.89
C ALA A 71 23.05 4.75 -5.39
N ASP A 72 23.78 3.98 -6.17
CA ASP A 72 23.83 4.08 -7.65
C ASP A 72 22.50 3.61 -8.28
N ILE A 73 21.41 4.31 -7.94
CA ILE A 73 20.05 4.01 -8.32
C ILE A 73 19.35 5.27 -8.79
N SER A 74 18.56 5.11 -9.83
CA SER A 74 17.68 6.17 -10.34
C SER A 74 16.24 5.72 -10.16
N TRP A 75 15.53 6.31 -9.20
CA TRP A 75 14.10 6.09 -8.99
C TRP A 75 13.25 7.09 -9.80
N PRO A 76 12.00 6.72 -10.13
CA PRO A 76 11.13 7.56 -10.95
C PRO A 76 10.83 8.89 -10.26
N GLY A 77 10.69 9.97 -11.04
CA GLY A 77 10.33 11.27 -10.50
C GLY A 77 11.42 11.96 -9.68
N SER A 78 12.64 11.41 -9.63
CA SER A 78 13.79 12.03 -8.95
C SER A 78 13.98 13.49 -9.42
N THR A 79 14.12 14.41 -8.47
CA THR A 79 14.32 15.85 -8.71
C THR A 79 15.68 16.31 -8.16
N ARG A 80 15.67 17.21 -7.16
CA ARG A 80 16.86 17.73 -6.49
C ARG A 80 16.95 17.11 -5.10
N SER A 81 18.11 16.57 -4.77
CA SER A 81 18.43 16.04 -3.46
C SER A 81 18.40 17.14 -2.38
N ARG A 82 18.16 16.71 -1.15
CA ARG A 82 18.35 17.55 0.05
C ARG A 82 19.67 17.18 0.73
N PRO A 83 20.31 18.11 1.46
CA PRO A 83 21.46 17.76 2.30
C PRO A 83 21.09 16.64 3.28
N PHE A 84 21.84 15.55 3.24
CA PHE A 84 21.65 14.41 4.14
C PHE A 84 23.00 13.74 4.41
N ALA A 85 23.18 13.28 5.65
CA ALA A 85 24.35 12.52 6.05
C ALA A 85 23.88 11.14 6.55
N PRO A 86 24.20 10.05 5.84
CA PRO A 86 23.82 8.71 6.28
C PRO A 86 24.35 8.42 7.68
N THR A 87 23.48 7.90 8.54
CA THR A 87 23.84 7.49 9.91
C THR A 87 24.61 6.17 9.91
N GLY A 88 24.42 5.35 8.87
CA GLY A 88 25.06 4.04 8.73
C GLY A 88 24.51 2.97 9.68
N ARG A 89 23.49 3.29 10.47
CA ARG A 89 22.85 2.40 11.44
C ARG A 89 21.85 1.45 10.80
N SER A 90 21.33 1.76 9.62
CA SER A 90 20.42 0.87 8.88
C SER A 90 21.05 -0.48 8.55
N SER A 91 20.39 -1.58 8.88
CA SER A 91 20.85 -2.93 8.51
C SER A 91 20.02 -3.52 7.36
N ALA A 92 20.54 -4.58 6.72
CA ALA A 92 19.73 -5.40 5.83
C ALA A 92 18.53 -6.01 6.60
N PRO A 93 17.36 -6.18 5.96
CA PRO A 93 16.21 -6.80 6.59
C PRO A 93 16.50 -8.27 6.91
N GLN A 94 16.08 -8.70 8.10
CA GLN A 94 16.13 -10.11 8.48
C GLN A 94 14.98 -10.85 7.78
N LEU A 95 15.24 -11.39 6.57
CA LEU A 95 14.21 -11.98 5.71
C LEU A 95 13.46 -13.16 6.37
N GLY A 96 14.05 -13.86 7.33
CA GLY A 96 13.39 -14.94 8.06
C GLY A 96 12.23 -14.51 8.97
N ARG A 97 12.04 -13.20 9.20
CA ARG A 97 10.90 -12.70 10.00
C ARG A 97 9.58 -12.84 9.21
N PRO A 98 8.46 -13.24 9.84
CA PRO A 98 7.17 -13.38 9.16
C PRO A 98 6.75 -12.11 8.40
N SER A 99 6.98 -10.93 9.00
CA SER A 99 6.69 -9.62 8.39
C SER A 99 7.40 -9.35 7.06
N MET A 100 8.52 -10.03 6.78
CA MET A 100 9.33 -9.85 5.57
C MET A 100 8.91 -10.78 4.42
N VAL A 101 7.74 -11.44 4.52
CA VAL A 101 7.25 -12.40 3.51
C VAL A 101 7.24 -11.86 2.08
N TRP A 102 6.91 -10.59 1.84
CA TRP A 102 6.92 -10.02 0.48
C TRP A 102 8.32 -9.76 -0.05
N LEU A 103 9.29 -9.50 0.84
CA LEU A 103 10.70 -9.42 0.46
C LEU A 103 11.26 -10.81 0.14
N ARG A 104 10.88 -11.84 0.92
CA ARG A 104 11.19 -13.24 0.62
C ARG A 104 10.63 -13.65 -0.75
N LEU A 105 9.35 -13.35 -1.01
CA LEU A 105 8.71 -13.62 -2.30
C LEU A 105 9.46 -12.99 -3.47
N ARG A 106 9.92 -11.74 -3.32
CA ARG A 106 10.73 -11.04 -4.33
C ARG A 106 12.13 -11.61 -4.48
N ALA A 107 12.76 -12.05 -3.39
CA ALA A 107 14.04 -12.74 -3.44
C ALA A 107 13.92 -14.08 -4.19
N THR A 108 12.78 -14.77 -4.07
CA THR A 108 12.52 -16.06 -4.75
C THR A 108 12.10 -15.91 -6.21
N PHE A 109 11.20 -14.97 -6.53
CA PHE A 109 10.56 -14.86 -7.85
C PHE A 109 10.95 -13.61 -8.65
N GLY A 110 11.81 -12.77 -8.10
CA GLY A 110 12.24 -11.49 -8.68
C GLY A 110 11.31 -10.31 -8.38
N LEU A 111 11.71 -9.11 -8.79
CA LEU A 111 11.03 -7.82 -8.51
C LEU A 111 9.94 -7.43 -9.54
N GLY A 112 9.40 -8.43 -10.24
CA GLY A 112 8.52 -8.24 -11.41
C GLY A 112 7.05 -8.52 -11.14
N ALA A 113 6.23 -8.41 -12.20
CA ALA A 113 4.80 -8.70 -12.15
C ALA A 113 4.50 -10.12 -11.62
N ARG A 114 5.36 -11.11 -11.90
CA ARG A 114 5.22 -12.49 -11.41
C ARG A 114 5.09 -12.59 -9.90
N ALA A 115 6.02 -11.97 -9.17
CA ALA A 115 5.99 -11.96 -7.72
C ALA A 115 4.73 -11.25 -7.21
N GLU A 116 4.31 -10.16 -7.84
CA GLU A 116 3.12 -9.42 -7.42
C GLU A 116 1.80 -10.15 -7.73
N VAL A 117 1.75 -10.96 -8.80
CA VAL A 117 0.63 -11.89 -9.06
C VAL A 117 0.52 -12.92 -7.95
N LEU A 118 1.65 -13.50 -7.52
CA LEU A 118 1.65 -14.43 -6.39
C LEU A 118 1.25 -13.73 -5.09
N ARG A 119 1.77 -12.52 -4.84
CA ARG A 119 1.39 -11.71 -3.67
C ARG A 119 -0.11 -11.46 -3.63
N TYR A 120 -0.74 -11.15 -4.77
CA TYR A 120 -2.19 -10.98 -4.86
C TYR A 120 -2.96 -12.19 -4.33
N PHE A 121 -2.61 -13.40 -4.79
CA PHE A 121 -3.28 -14.62 -4.36
C PHE A 121 -2.90 -15.08 -2.94
N LEU A 122 -1.74 -14.67 -2.44
CA LEU A 122 -1.32 -14.92 -1.07
C LEU A 122 -1.90 -13.91 -0.07
N MET A 123 -2.35 -12.74 -0.53
CA MET A 123 -3.03 -11.75 0.31
C MET A 123 -4.53 -12.04 0.47
N ARG A 124 -5.15 -12.74 -0.49
CA ARG A 124 -6.58 -13.03 -0.48
C ARG A 124 -6.83 -14.53 -0.38
N GLU A 125 -7.67 -14.94 0.56
CA GLU A 125 -8.06 -16.34 0.70
C GLU A 125 -9.00 -16.75 -0.45
N GLU A 126 -8.60 -17.78 -1.19
CA GLU A 126 -9.42 -18.55 -2.15
C GLU A 126 -10.29 -17.77 -3.16
N VAL A 127 -9.77 -16.69 -3.76
CA VAL A 127 -10.49 -15.95 -4.81
C VAL A 127 -9.92 -16.24 -6.20
N SER A 128 -10.78 -16.74 -7.10
CA SER A 128 -10.54 -16.70 -8.55
C SER A 128 -10.63 -15.26 -9.04
N SER A 129 -9.68 -14.79 -9.85
CA SER A 129 -9.59 -13.36 -10.19
C SER A 129 -9.21 -13.09 -11.62
N SER A 130 -9.80 -12.03 -12.17
CA SER A 130 -9.49 -11.53 -13.51
C SER A 130 -8.12 -10.84 -13.54
N VAL A 131 -7.48 -10.84 -14.71
CA VAL A 131 -6.23 -10.09 -14.97
C VAL A 131 -6.37 -8.61 -14.61
N VAL A 132 -7.54 -8.00 -14.83
CA VAL A 132 -7.76 -6.57 -14.55
C VAL A 132 -7.68 -6.29 -13.05
N THR A 133 -8.33 -7.13 -12.25
CA THR A 133 -8.31 -7.01 -10.78
C THR A 133 -6.89 -7.22 -10.24
N ILE A 134 -6.19 -8.25 -10.74
CA ILE A 134 -4.82 -8.54 -10.35
C ILE A 134 -3.88 -7.38 -10.73
N ALA A 135 -4.01 -6.84 -11.94
CA ALA A 135 -3.17 -5.73 -12.43
C ALA A 135 -3.34 -4.45 -11.60
N ARG A 136 -4.59 -4.12 -11.22
CA ARG A 136 -4.88 -2.97 -10.36
C ARG A 136 -4.16 -3.10 -9.01
N PHE A 137 -4.23 -4.27 -8.39
CA PHE A 137 -3.56 -4.53 -7.12
C PHE A 137 -2.02 -4.59 -7.24
N ALA A 138 -1.51 -5.25 -8.28
CA ALA A 138 -0.06 -5.46 -8.45
C ALA A 138 0.67 -4.16 -8.81
N ASN A 139 -0.07 -3.12 -9.23
CA ASN A 139 0.46 -1.90 -9.83
C ASN A 139 1.34 -2.20 -11.05
N TYR A 140 0.85 -3.07 -11.93
CA TYR A 140 1.45 -3.41 -13.23
C TYR A 140 0.43 -3.26 -14.35
N SER A 141 0.91 -3.19 -15.60
CA SER A 141 0.01 -3.13 -16.75
C SER A 141 -0.78 -4.44 -16.92
N LYS A 142 -2.02 -4.35 -17.43
CA LYS A 142 -2.83 -5.53 -17.76
C LYS A 142 -2.08 -6.52 -18.66
N ARG A 143 -1.30 -6.01 -19.63
CA ARG A 143 -0.50 -6.83 -20.55
C ARG A 143 0.56 -7.62 -19.79
N ASN A 144 1.34 -6.97 -18.93
CA ASN A 144 2.38 -7.67 -18.16
C ASN A 144 1.78 -8.73 -17.24
N VAL A 145 0.68 -8.40 -16.56
CA VAL A 145 0.01 -9.36 -15.67
C VAL A 145 -0.60 -10.53 -16.46
N ALA A 146 -1.20 -10.29 -17.63
CA ALA A 146 -1.72 -11.36 -18.47
C ALA A 146 -0.61 -12.36 -18.84
N THR A 147 0.53 -11.86 -19.31
CA THR A 147 1.68 -12.68 -19.68
C THR A 147 2.19 -13.53 -18.51
N GLU A 148 2.34 -12.94 -17.31
CA GLU A 148 2.80 -13.70 -16.14
C GLU A 148 1.75 -14.70 -15.64
N CYS A 149 0.46 -14.34 -15.68
CA CYS A 149 -0.62 -15.26 -15.33
C CYS A 149 -0.65 -16.48 -16.27
N GLU A 150 -0.47 -16.26 -17.58
CA GLU A 150 -0.36 -17.33 -18.57
C GLU A 150 0.87 -18.19 -18.29
N ALA A 151 2.05 -17.60 -18.10
CA ALA A 151 3.27 -18.35 -17.81
C ALA A 151 3.14 -19.20 -16.52
N LEU A 152 2.60 -18.62 -15.46
CA LEU A 152 2.34 -19.34 -14.20
C LEU A 152 1.28 -20.43 -14.34
N ALA A 153 0.29 -20.24 -15.23
CA ALA A 153 -0.70 -21.27 -15.53
C ALA A 153 -0.07 -22.45 -16.31
N HIS A 154 0.77 -22.17 -17.30
CA HIS A 154 1.53 -23.21 -18.02
C HIS A 154 2.47 -23.98 -17.08
N ALA A 155 3.06 -23.31 -16.09
CA ALA A 155 3.89 -23.94 -15.06
C ALA A 155 3.07 -24.69 -13.98
N GLY A 156 1.74 -24.69 -14.06
CA GLY A 156 0.87 -25.35 -13.09
C GLY A 156 0.80 -24.67 -11.71
N VAL A 157 1.35 -23.45 -11.58
CA VAL A 157 1.28 -22.65 -10.35
C VAL A 157 -0.10 -22.01 -10.22
N LEU A 158 -0.65 -21.51 -11.33
CA LEU A 158 -2.01 -21.01 -11.42
C LEU A 158 -2.91 -21.98 -12.19
N ARG A 159 -4.20 -21.97 -11.88
CA ARG A 159 -5.26 -22.55 -12.68
C ARG A 159 -5.99 -21.43 -13.39
N VAL A 160 -6.21 -21.60 -14.69
CA VAL A 160 -7.07 -20.72 -15.48
C VAL A 160 -8.42 -21.38 -15.74
N ARG A 161 -9.50 -20.63 -15.56
CA ARG A 161 -10.86 -21.02 -15.96
C ARG A 161 -11.44 -19.94 -16.86
N LYS A 162 -12.24 -20.34 -17.85
CA LYS A 162 -12.99 -19.42 -18.69
C LYS A 162 -14.30 -19.06 -18.00
N ALA A 163 -14.53 -17.78 -17.74
CA ALA A 163 -15.78 -17.24 -17.22
C ALA A 163 -16.36 -16.28 -18.27
N GLY A 164 -17.28 -16.78 -19.10
CA GLY A 164 -17.77 -16.05 -20.27
C GLY A 164 -16.64 -15.73 -21.26
N ASN A 165 -16.42 -14.43 -21.53
CA ASN A 165 -15.33 -13.96 -22.40
C ASN A 165 -14.07 -13.52 -21.63
N ARG A 166 -13.92 -13.94 -20.37
CA ARG A 166 -12.78 -13.57 -19.52
C ARG A 166 -12.09 -14.82 -18.99
N HIS A 167 -10.80 -14.70 -18.73
CA HIS A 167 -10.04 -15.68 -17.97
C HIS A 167 -10.01 -15.27 -16.51
N GLU A 168 -10.27 -16.23 -15.64
CA GLU A 168 -10.03 -16.10 -14.21
C GLU A 168 -8.94 -17.06 -13.76
N TYR A 169 -8.08 -16.55 -12.90
CA TYR A 169 -6.92 -17.26 -12.38
C TYR A 169 -7.08 -17.52 -10.89
N SER A 170 -6.60 -18.66 -10.42
CA SER A 170 -6.53 -19.01 -9.00
C SER A 170 -5.24 -19.77 -8.72
N LEU A 171 -4.74 -19.70 -7.48
CA LEU A 171 -3.55 -20.41 -7.05
C LEU A 171 -3.85 -21.91 -6.85
N VAL A 172 -3.05 -22.81 -7.45
CA VAL A 172 -3.33 -24.26 -7.42
C VAL A 172 -2.94 -24.90 -6.09
N ARG A 173 -1.69 -24.66 -5.65
CA ARG A 173 -1.13 -25.22 -4.41
C ARG A 173 -0.67 -24.09 -3.50
N ARG A 174 -1.64 -23.39 -2.91
CA ARG A 174 -1.37 -22.25 -2.00
C ARG A 174 -0.37 -22.62 -0.92
N GLN A 175 -0.66 -23.68 -0.18
CA GLN A 175 0.17 -24.13 0.94
C GLN A 175 1.64 -24.38 0.52
N ALA A 176 1.88 -24.98 -0.64
CA ALA A 176 3.25 -25.20 -1.12
C ALA A 176 4.01 -23.90 -1.40
N VAL A 177 3.32 -22.86 -1.89
CA VAL A 177 3.91 -21.53 -2.07
C VAL A 177 4.15 -20.86 -0.72
N GLU A 178 3.23 -20.99 0.23
CA GLU A 178 3.40 -20.46 1.58
C GLU A 178 4.57 -21.13 2.32
N GLU A 179 4.70 -22.45 2.21
CA GLU A 179 5.81 -23.23 2.76
C GLU A 179 7.15 -22.85 2.12
N LEU A 180 7.19 -22.66 0.79
CA LEU A 180 8.38 -22.16 0.09
C LEU A 180 8.85 -20.79 0.63
N LEU A 181 7.91 -19.97 1.07
CA LEU A 181 8.19 -18.67 1.67
C LEU A 181 8.54 -18.76 3.16
N GLY A 182 8.47 -19.93 3.79
CA GLY A 182 8.65 -20.10 5.23
C GLY A 182 7.48 -19.51 6.03
N GLY A 183 6.26 -19.71 5.54
CA GLY A 183 5.02 -19.22 6.12
C GLY A 183 4.68 -17.79 5.74
N VAL A 184 3.37 -17.50 5.72
CA VAL A 184 2.81 -16.16 5.51
C VAL A 184 2.13 -15.72 6.80
N PRO A 185 2.36 -14.49 7.28
CA PRO A 185 1.69 -13.99 8.48
C PRO A 185 0.18 -13.82 8.23
N THR A 186 -0.59 -13.80 9.32
CA THR A 186 -2.05 -13.69 9.27
C THR A 186 -2.50 -12.31 8.80
N VAL A 187 -1.79 -11.24 9.18
CA VAL A 187 -2.17 -9.87 8.82
C VAL A 187 -1.45 -9.45 7.54
N ARG A 188 -2.24 -9.23 6.50
CA ARG A 188 -1.77 -8.95 5.13
C ARG A 188 -2.54 -7.75 4.57
N PRO A 189 -2.27 -6.52 5.05
CA PRO A 189 -3.06 -5.36 4.67
C PRO A 189 -2.74 -4.94 3.23
N ASN A 190 -3.73 -4.37 2.55
CA ASN A 190 -3.50 -3.62 1.32
C ASN A 190 -2.88 -2.26 1.68
N TRP A 191 -1.54 -2.20 1.75
CA TRP A 191 -0.81 -1.00 2.14
C TRP A 191 -1.12 0.23 1.29
N SER A 192 -1.32 0.06 -0.02
CA SER A 192 -1.69 1.18 -0.90
C SER A 192 -3.03 1.78 -0.50
N ALA A 193 -4.03 0.94 -0.22
CA ALA A 193 -5.33 1.40 0.25
C ALA A 193 -5.23 2.02 1.65
N LEU A 194 -4.48 1.38 2.56
CA LEU A 194 -4.26 1.84 3.93
C LEU A 194 -3.67 3.26 3.94
N PHE A 195 -2.59 3.49 3.20
CA PHE A 195 -1.94 4.81 3.16
C PHE A 195 -2.74 5.85 2.39
N HIS A 196 -3.54 5.45 1.40
CA HIS A 196 -4.49 6.37 0.77
C HIS A 196 -5.51 6.88 1.80
N VAL A 197 -6.10 5.98 2.59
CA VAL A 197 -7.03 6.35 3.67
C VAL A 197 -6.33 7.22 4.72
N ALA A 198 -5.17 6.80 5.21
CA ALA A 198 -4.42 7.54 6.23
C ALA A 198 -4.12 8.97 5.78
N ARG A 199 -3.63 9.15 4.56
CA ARG A 199 -3.34 10.49 4.01
C ARG A 199 -4.59 11.36 3.87
N ALA A 200 -5.68 10.81 3.34
CA ALA A 200 -6.91 11.59 3.20
C ALA A 200 -7.46 12.06 4.56
N LEU A 201 -7.29 11.25 5.61
CA LEU A 201 -7.65 11.63 6.97
C LEU A 201 -6.74 12.74 7.52
N MET A 202 -5.42 12.64 7.32
CA MET A 202 -4.46 13.69 7.68
C MET A 202 -4.73 15.00 6.93
N ASP A 203 -4.99 14.93 5.63
CA ASP A 203 -5.32 16.09 4.81
C ASP A 203 -6.59 16.78 5.31
N LEU A 204 -7.59 16.00 5.71
CA LEU A 204 -8.84 16.51 6.26
C LEU A 204 -8.64 17.17 7.63
N GLU A 205 -7.83 16.57 8.50
CA GLU A 205 -7.44 17.14 9.80
C GLU A 205 -6.75 18.51 9.61
N ALA A 206 -5.86 18.64 8.63
CA ALA A 206 -5.20 19.90 8.31
C ALA A 206 -6.16 21.01 7.80
N GLN A 207 -7.40 20.67 7.42
CA GLN A 207 -8.43 21.62 6.99
C GLN A 207 -9.33 22.12 8.14
N VAL A 208 -9.29 21.48 9.31
CA VAL A 208 -10.20 21.78 10.44
C VAL A 208 -10.06 23.23 10.89
N SER A 209 -8.84 23.69 11.13
CA SER A 209 -8.58 25.08 11.57
C SER A 209 -8.82 26.13 10.47
N LYS A 210 -8.98 25.71 9.22
CA LYS A 210 -9.07 26.57 8.03
C LYS A 210 -10.48 26.65 7.44
N SER A 211 -11.45 25.95 8.02
CA SER A 211 -12.79 25.78 7.42
C SER A 211 -13.89 26.10 8.44
N THR A 212 -15.01 26.65 7.97
CA THR A 212 -16.25 26.69 8.76
C THR A 212 -16.84 25.29 8.88
N ASP A 213 -17.68 25.03 9.88
CA ASP A 213 -18.35 23.74 10.09
C ASP A 213 -19.05 23.21 8.83
N ARG A 214 -19.76 24.09 8.12
CA ARG A 214 -20.47 23.73 6.87
C ARG A 214 -19.48 23.34 5.77
N THR A 215 -18.40 24.11 5.61
CA THR A 215 -17.36 23.82 4.61
C THR A 215 -16.62 22.52 4.95
N LEU A 216 -16.32 22.29 6.23
CA LEU A 216 -15.65 21.09 6.71
C LEU A 216 -16.50 19.83 6.49
N ALA A 217 -17.81 19.91 6.72
CA ALA A 217 -18.72 18.81 6.41
C ALA A 217 -18.70 18.44 4.91
N VAL A 218 -18.75 19.44 4.01
CA VAL A 218 -18.65 19.18 2.56
C VAL A 218 -17.30 18.56 2.19
N LYS A 219 -16.19 19.11 2.70
CA LYS A 219 -14.84 18.55 2.47
C LYS A 219 -14.72 17.12 3.00
N THR A 220 -15.31 16.83 4.16
CA THR A 220 -15.34 15.48 4.74
C THR A 220 -16.06 14.51 3.82
N ARG A 221 -17.25 14.87 3.32
CA ARG A 221 -18.00 14.02 2.39
C ARG A 221 -17.19 13.73 1.12
N VAL A 222 -16.64 14.78 0.51
CA VAL A 222 -15.82 14.65 -0.71
C VAL A 222 -14.60 13.75 -0.47
N ALA A 223 -13.91 13.92 0.67
CA ALA A 223 -12.77 13.09 1.03
C ALA A 223 -13.17 11.62 1.16
N PHE A 224 -14.22 11.31 1.92
CA PHE A 224 -14.69 9.93 2.11
C PHE A 224 -15.24 9.28 0.83
N ASP A 225 -15.90 10.04 -0.04
CA ASP A 225 -16.33 9.55 -1.34
C ASP A 225 -15.11 9.21 -2.22
N SER A 226 -14.07 10.03 -2.18
CA SER A 226 -12.83 9.82 -2.95
C SER A 226 -12.02 8.60 -2.49
N ILE A 227 -11.93 8.36 -1.18
CA ILE A 227 -11.22 7.19 -0.63
C ILE A 227 -12.09 5.94 -0.53
N GLY A 228 -13.35 6.01 -0.97
CA GLY A 228 -14.27 4.90 -0.93
C GLY A 228 -13.67 3.58 -1.43
N PRO A 229 -13.19 3.49 -2.68
CA PRO A 229 -12.60 2.25 -3.19
C PRO A 229 -11.49 1.67 -2.29
N ALA A 230 -10.70 2.53 -1.62
CA ALA A 230 -9.69 2.10 -0.66
C ALA A 230 -10.32 1.56 0.64
N LEU A 231 -11.39 2.17 1.15
CA LEU A 231 -12.14 1.64 2.29
C LEU A 231 -12.76 0.26 1.99
N ASP A 232 -13.24 0.04 0.76
CA ASP A 232 -13.76 -1.28 0.34
C ASP A 232 -12.63 -2.31 0.27
N ASP A 233 -11.48 -1.95 -0.29
CA ASP A 233 -10.30 -2.82 -0.38
C ASP A 233 -9.71 -3.20 1.00
N LEU A 234 -10.11 -2.50 2.06
CA LEU A 234 -9.71 -2.74 3.45
C LEU A 234 -10.82 -3.39 4.29
N ASP A 235 -11.97 -3.71 3.67
CA ASP A 235 -13.17 -4.23 4.33
C ASP A 235 -13.71 -3.32 5.46
N LEU A 236 -13.42 -2.02 5.37
CA LEU A 236 -13.90 -1.02 6.32
C LEU A 236 -15.33 -0.56 5.99
N GLY A 237 -15.78 -0.66 4.75
CA GLY A 237 -17.10 -0.18 4.34
C GLY A 237 -17.18 1.34 4.21
N ARG A 238 -18.39 1.88 4.03
CA ARG A 238 -18.64 3.30 3.77
C ARG A 238 -19.22 4.00 5.00
N LEU A 239 -19.05 5.32 5.08
CA LEU A 239 -19.83 6.14 6.00
C LEU A 239 -21.33 6.00 5.70
N PRO A 240 -22.18 5.80 6.71
CA PRO A 240 -23.62 5.73 6.50
C PRO A 240 -24.16 7.02 5.83
N PRO A 241 -25.12 6.90 4.89
CA PRO A 241 -25.76 8.07 4.27
C PRO A 241 -26.46 8.98 5.27
N THR A 242 -26.87 8.42 6.42
CA THR A 242 -27.57 9.09 7.50
C THR A 242 -26.71 10.11 8.26
N VAL A 243 -25.37 10.01 8.17
CA VAL A 243 -24.46 10.95 8.83
C VAL A 243 -24.37 12.23 7.98
N VAL A 244 -24.95 13.33 8.45
CA VAL A 244 -25.04 14.59 7.68
C VAL A 244 -24.71 15.82 8.53
N GLY A 245 -24.45 16.94 7.84
CA GLY A 245 -24.25 18.24 8.48
C GLY A 245 -23.02 18.31 9.39
N SER A 246 -23.14 19.06 10.48
CA SER A 246 -22.06 19.31 11.45
C SER A 246 -21.57 18.06 12.19
N ASN A 247 -22.36 16.98 12.21
CA ASN A 247 -21.96 15.73 12.85
C ASN A 247 -20.99 14.90 12.00
N LEU A 248 -20.95 15.15 10.68
CA LEU A 248 -20.16 14.36 9.74
C LEU A 248 -18.66 14.36 10.07
N TRP A 249 -18.10 15.51 10.43
CA TRP A 249 -16.70 15.59 10.85
C TRP A 249 -16.46 14.81 12.14
N ARG A 250 -17.28 14.99 13.18
CA ARG A 250 -17.08 14.27 14.46
C ARG A 250 -17.14 12.76 14.29
N THR A 251 -18.09 12.27 13.50
CA THR A 251 -18.19 10.84 13.19
C THR A 251 -16.96 10.37 12.41
N ALA A 252 -16.51 11.14 11.41
CA ALA A 252 -15.30 10.83 10.66
C ALA A 252 -14.04 10.82 11.53
N GLU A 253 -13.90 11.77 12.46
CA GLU A 253 -12.79 11.88 13.40
C GLU A 253 -12.76 10.70 14.38
N ALA A 254 -13.89 10.33 14.97
CA ALA A 254 -13.99 9.17 15.84
C ALA A 254 -13.61 7.87 15.11
N ILE A 255 -14.12 7.70 13.89
CA ILE A 255 -13.79 6.59 13.00
C ILE A 255 -12.29 6.60 12.67
N ALA A 256 -11.73 7.75 12.30
CA ALA A 256 -10.33 7.91 11.95
C ALA A 256 -9.44 7.50 13.12
N GLY A 257 -9.72 8.02 14.32
CA GLY A 257 -8.99 7.68 15.54
C GLY A 257 -9.05 6.19 15.86
N ALA A 258 -10.23 5.57 15.80
CA ALA A 258 -10.40 4.14 16.04
C ALA A 258 -9.68 3.27 14.99
N THR A 259 -9.72 3.68 13.72
CA THR A 259 -9.11 2.96 12.60
C THR A 259 -7.58 3.05 12.65
N LEU A 260 -7.05 4.27 12.71
CA LEU A 260 -5.61 4.52 12.78
C LEU A 260 -5.01 3.93 14.06
N GLY A 261 -5.70 4.04 15.20
CA GLY A 261 -5.26 3.45 16.47
C GLY A 261 -5.14 1.93 16.43
N ARG A 262 -6.06 1.24 15.75
CA ARG A 262 -5.95 -0.21 15.56
C ARG A 262 -4.83 -0.61 14.62
N TRP A 263 -4.65 0.08 13.49
CA TRP A 263 -3.50 -0.16 12.63
C TRP A 263 -2.16 0.10 13.34
N ALA A 264 -2.06 1.18 14.12
CA ALA A 264 -0.86 1.51 14.90
C ALA A 264 -0.54 0.43 15.94
N SER A 265 -1.56 -0.16 16.58
CA SER A 265 -1.39 -1.28 17.51
C SER A 265 -1.23 -2.65 16.85
N GLY A 266 -1.29 -2.73 15.52
CA GLY A 266 -1.12 -3.96 14.77
C GLY A 266 -2.37 -4.84 14.70
N HIS A 267 -3.56 -4.27 14.83
CA HIS A 267 -4.84 -4.96 14.72
C HIS A 267 -5.65 -4.48 13.51
N GLN A 268 -6.51 -5.36 12.97
CA GLN A 268 -7.46 -4.98 11.94
C GLN A 268 -8.59 -4.14 12.56
N PRO A 269 -9.03 -3.03 11.94
CA PRO A 269 -10.14 -2.24 12.44
C PRO A 269 -11.49 -2.95 12.21
N ASP A 270 -12.51 -2.59 12.99
CA ASP A 270 -13.89 -3.02 12.70
C ASP A 270 -14.43 -2.27 11.48
N SER A 271 -15.44 -2.85 10.85
CA SER A 271 -16.17 -2.18 9.77
C SER A 271 -16.84 -0.90 10.26
N LEU A 272 -16.71 0.18 9.48
CA LEU A 272 -17.39 1.45 9.67
C LEU A 272 -18.92 1.30 9.66
N ALA A 273 -19.44 0.31 8.92
CA ALA A 273 -20.88 0.03 8.87
C ALA A 273 -21.42 -0.61 10.16
N SER A 274 -20.56 -1.33 10.88
CA SER A 274 -20.89 -1.98 12.16
C SER A 274 -20.74 -1.03 13.35
N THR A 275 -20.23 0.18 13.12
CA THR A 275 -20.06 1.19 14.16
C THR A 275 -21.42 1.85 14.44
N SER A 276 -22.30 1.11 15.11
CA SER A 276 -23.65 1.54 15.54
C SER A 276 -23.64 2.47 16.76
N ALA A 277 -22.46 2.99 17.13
CA ALA A 277 -22.22 3.66 18.39
C ALA A 277 -21.76 5.11 18.21
N PHE A 278 -22.29 5.89 17.27
CA PHE A 278 -22.07 7.35 17.20
C PHE A 278 -23.28 8.09 16.63
#